data_AF-A0A7C5G564-F1
#
_entry.id   AF-A0A7C5G564-F1
#
_cell.length_a   1.000
_cell.length_b   1.000
_cell.length_c   1.000
_cell.angle_alpha   90.00
_cell.angle_beta   90.00
_cell.angle_gamma   90.00
#
_symmetry.space_group_name_H-M   'P 1'
#
loop_
_entity.id
_entity.type
_entity.pdbx_description
1 polymer ?
#
loop_
_entity_poly.entity_id
_entity_poly.type
_entity_poly.pdbx_seq_one_letter_code
_entity_poly.pdbx_strand_id
1 'polypeptide(L)' 'MVTSALDLHDKLLSATDDKARARILAEAFEALEERFPNLAETATRRDLSETELKLTQEIEQVRVELAERHASWLR' A
#
# COMPACT_ATOMS: atom_id res chain seq x y z
N MET A 1 16.43 7.81 -18.13
CA MET A 1 17.35 7.42 -17.05
C MET A 1 16.56 7.38 -15.75
N VAL A 2 16.72 6.34 -14.92
CA VAL A 2 16.06 6.27 -13.61
C VAL A 2 16.59 7.41 -12.76
N THR A 3 15.74 8.37 -12.38
CA THR A 3 16.15 9.40 -11.42
C THR A 3 16.25 8.72 -10.06
N SER A 4 17.47 8.58 -9.56
CA SER A 4 17.73 8.11 -8.19
C SER A 4 17.19 9.13 -7.19
N ALA A 5 16.82 8.69 -5.99
CA ALA A 5 16.45 9.61 -4.91
C ALA A 5 17.59 10.60 -4.59
N LEU A 6 18.85 10.18 -4.78
CA LEU A 6 20.02 11.03 -4.65
C LEU A 6 20.09 12.10 -5.75
N ASP A 7 19.81 11.73 -7.00
CA ASP A 7 19.79 12.68 -8.11
C ASP A 7 18.70 13.74 -7.94
N LEU A 8 17.52 13.36 -7.43
CA LEU A 8 16.46 14.31 -7.12
C LEU A 8 16.89 15.27 -5.99
N HIS A 9 17.49 14.74 -4.93
CA HIS A 9 18.00 15.53 -3.82
C HIS A 9 19.01 16.58 -4.30
N ASP A 10 19.97 16.19 -5.13
CA ASP A 10 21.01 17.09 -5.63
C ASP A 10 20.43 18.16 -6.58
N LYS A 11 19.42 17.81 -7.38
CA LYS A 11 18.65 18.77 -8.21
C LYS A 11 17.88 19.78 -7.36
N LEU A 12 17.28 19.35 -6.24
CA LEU A 12 16.54 20.25 -5.35
C LEU A 12 17.46 21.22 -4.61
N LEU A 13 18.65 20.77 -4.21
CA LEU A 13 19.66 21.63 -3.57
C LEU A 13 20.26 22.67 -4.52
N SER A 14 20.39 22.31 -5.80
CA SER A 14 20.92 23.21 -6.84
C SER A 14 19.89 24.15 -7.46
N ALA A 15 18.61 24.03 -7.08
CA ALA A 15 17.54 24.86 -7.61
C ALA A 15 17.66 26.32 -7.15
N THR A 16 17.62 27.24 -8.13
CA THR A 16 17.89 28.67 -7.92
C THR A 16 16.77 29.41 -7.21
N ASP A 17 15.52 28.94 -7.34
CA ASP A 17 14.33 29.53 -6.72
C ASP A 17 13.24 28.47 -6.47
N ASP A 18 12.15 28.90 -5.81
CA ASP A 18 11.02 28.04 -5.48
C ASP A 18 10.27 27.52 -6.70
N LYS A 19 10.26 28.27 -7.80
CA LYS A 19 9.59 27.87 -9.04
C LYS A 19 10.35 26.73 -9.72
N ALA A 20 11.68 26.81 -9.74
CA ALA A 20 12.55 25.76 -10.21
C ALA A 20 12.42 24.50 -9.34
N ARG A 21 12.37 24.65 -8.00
CA ARG A 21 12.10 23.54 -7.08
C ARG A 21 10.76 22.87 -7.37
N ALA A 22 9.69 23.65 -7.49
CA ALA A 22 8.35 23.14 -7.77
C ALA A 22 8.29 22.37 -9.09
N ARG A 23 9.00 22.85 -10.12
CA ARG A 23 9.11 22.16 -11.41
C ARG A 23 9.83 20.82 -11.30
N ILE A 24 10.97 20.79 -10.60
CA ILE A 24 11.73 19.55 -10.37
C ILE A 24 10.89 18.52 -9.62
N LEU A 25 10.11 18.95 -8.61
CA LEU A 25 9.20 18.07 -7.89
C LEU A 25 8.09 17.52 -8.80
N ALA A 26 7.46 18.36 -9.61
CA ALA A 26 6.41 17.94 -10.54
C ALA A 26 6.91 16.87 -11.52
N GLU A 27 8.07 17.09 -12.14
CA GLU A 27 8.69 16.12 -13.06
C GLU A 27 9.06 14.80 -12.34
N ALA A 28 9.48 14.87 -11.08
CA ALA A 28 9.79 13.68 -10.28
C ALA A 28 8.54 12.87 -9.92
N PHE A 29 7.42 13.53 -9.61
CA PHE A 29 6.15 12.87 -9.33
C PHE A 29 5.54 12.24 -10.59
N GLU A 30 5.58 12.93 -11.74
CA GLU A 30 5.13 12.37 -13.02
C GLU A 30 5.91 11.09 -13.38
N ALA A 31 7.24 11.11 -13.21
CA ALA A 31 8.07 9.93 -13.42
C ALA A 31 7.81 8.80 -12.37
N LEU A 32 7.33 9.14 -11.17
CA LEU A 32 6.94 8.16 -10.16
C LEU A 32 5.60 7.50 -10.52
N GLU A 33 4.61 8.30 -10.94
CA GLU A 33 3.28 7.83 -11.36
C GLU A 33 3.37 6.92 -12.59
N GLU A 34 4.20 7.27 -13.58
CA GLU A 34 4.42 6.43 -14.77
C GLU A 34 5.02 5.05 -14.40
N ARG A 35 5.91 5.01 -13.40
CA ARG A 35 6.57 3.78 -12.94
C ARG A 35 5.68 2.89 -12.09
N PHE A 36 4.76 3.48 -11.33
CA PHE A 36 3.85 2.78 -10.44
C PHE A 36 2.40 3.13 -10.80
N PRO A 37 1.92 2.66 -11.96
CA PRO A 37 0.53 2.85 -12.33
C PRO A 37 -0.35 2.23 -11.25
N ASN A 38 -1.33 2.99 -10.77
CA ASN A 38 -2.27 2.59 -9.72
C ASN A 38 -1.65 2.36 -8.34
N LEU A 39 -0.60 3.12 -7.97
CA LEU A 39 -0.03 3.10 -6.62
C LEU A 39 -1.09 3.25 -5.52
N ALA A 40 -2.13 4.07 -5.77
CA ALA A 40 -3.24 4.27 -4.84
C ALA A 40 -4.12 3.02 -4.62
N GLU A 41 -4.14 2.09 -5.57
CA GLU A 41 -4.91 0.83 -5.50
C GLU A 41 -4.03 -0.36 -5.06
N THR A 42 -2.73 -0.12 -4.85
CA THR A 42 -1.79 -1.16 -4.46
C THR A 42 -1.98 -1.49 -2.98
N ALA A 43 -2.41 -2.71 -2.69
CA ALA A 43 -2.52 -3.20 -1.32
C ALA A 43 -1.15 -3.15 -0.61
N THR A 44 -1.13 -2.57 0.58
CA THR A 44 0.06 -2.54 1.42
C THR A 44 0.18 -3.83 2.23
N ARG A 45 1.38 -4.07 2.78
CA ARG A 45 1.58 -5.17 3.75
C ARG A 45 0.63 -5.06 4.93
N ARG A 46 0.31 -3.84 5.37
CA ARG A 46 -0.63 -3.61 6.47
C ARG A 46 -2.04 -4.06 6.08
N ASP A 47 -2.51 -3.67 4.90
CA ASP A 47 -3.85 -4.05 4.41
C ASP A 47 -3.99 -5.57 4.32
N LEU A 48 -2.93 -6.25 3.87
CA LEU A 48 -2.87 -7.71 3.85
C LEU A 48 -2.91 -8.31 5.26
N SER A 49 -2.09 -7.83 6.19
CA SER A 49 -2.08 -8.34 7.58
C SER A 49 -3.41 -8.12 8.30
N GLU A 50 -4.08 -6.99 8.06
CA GLU A 50 -5.42 -6.73 8.62
C GLU A 50 -6.45 -7.70 8.02
N THR A 51 -6.38 -7.97 6.71
CA THR A 51 -7.25 -8.92 6.03
C THR A 51 -7.02 -10.35 6.51
N GLU A 52 -5.77 -10.79 6.66
CA GLU A 52 -5.39 -12.10 7.19
C GLU A 52 -5.93 -12.31 8.61
N LEU A 53 -5.78 -11.29 9.47
CA LEU A 53 -6.29 -11.33 10.84
C LEU A 53 -7.81 -11.47 10.86
N LYS A 54 -8.52 -10.69 10.02
CA LYS A 54 -9.98 -10.74 9.91
C LYS A 54 -10.46 -12.10 9.40
N LEU A 55 -9.87 -12.61 8.32
CA LEU A 55 -10.19 -13.92 7.77
C LEU A 55 -9.94 -15.04 8.78
N THR A 56 -8.87 -14.96 9.56
CA THR A 56 -8.58 -15.93 10.61
C THR A 56 -9.69 -15.96 11.66
N GLN A 57 -10.15 -14.78 12.11
CA GLN A 57 -11.25 -14.67 13.06
C GLN A 57 -12.57 -15.23 12.48
N GLU A 58 -12.89 -14.90 11.24
CA GLU A 58 -14.09 -15.41 10.56
C GLU A 58 -14.06 -16.95 10.41
N ILE A 59 -12.90 -17.53 10.08
CA ILE A 59 -12.71 -18.98 10.00
C ILE A 59 -12.94 -19.64 11.36
N GLU A 60 -12.36 -19.11 12.42
CA GLU A 60 -12.54 -19.66 13.77
C GLU A 60 -14.00 -19.55 14.22
N GLN A 61 -14.67 -18.45 13.90
CA GLN A 61 -16.09 -18.29 14.20
C GLN A 61 -16.96 -19.32 13.46
N VAL A 62 -16.72 -19.53 12.16
CA VAL A 62 -17.42 -20.56 11.38
C VAL A 62 -17.16 -21.97 11.93
N ARG A 63 -15.94 -22.26 12.40
CA ARG A 63 -15.60 -23.55 13.02
C ARG A 63 -16.41 -23.80 14.30
N VAL A 64 -16.54 -22.79 15.15
CA VAL A 64 -17.35 -22.86 16.38
C VAL A 64 -18.82 -23.08 16.03
N GLU A 65 -19.38 -22.29 15.12
CA GLU A 65 -20.78 -22.42 14.69
C GLU A 65 -21.08 -23.81 14.11
N LEU A 66 -20.13 -24.37 13.34
CA LEU A 66 -20.28 -25.71 12.78
C LEU A 66 -20.28 -26.78 13.89
N ALA A 67 -19.39 -26.66 14.87
CA ALA A 67 -19.33 -27.58 16.01
C ALA A 67 -20.60 -27.52 16.86
N GLU A 68 -21.11 -26.33 17.15
CA GLU A 68 -22.37 -26.13 17.89
C GLU A 68 -23.56 -26.72 17.16
N ARG A 69 -23.66 -26.49 15.84
CA ARG A 69 -24.69 -27.12 15.02
C ARG A 69 -24.57 -28.64 15.09
N HIS A 70 -23.39 -29.19 14.86
CA HIS A 70 -23.17 -30.64 14.94
C HIS A 70 -23.59 -31.23 16.29
N ALA A 71 -23.24 -30.57 17.40
CA ALA A 71 -23.67 -30.97 18.74
C ALA A 71 -25.20 -30.87 18.93
N SER A 72 -25.86 -29.91 18.27
CA SER A 72 -27.32 -29.82 18.25
C SER A 72 -28.00 -30.95 17.49
N TRP A 73 -27.37 -31.51 16.45
CA TRP A 73 -27.91 -32.65 15.69
C TRP A 73 -27.79 -33.98 16.43
N LEU A 74 -26.92 -34.06 17.45
CA LEU A 74 -26.66 -35.28 18.23
C LEU A 74 -27.45 -35.35 19.54
N ARG A 75 -28.24 -34.31 19.88
CA ARG A 75 -29.14 -34.25 21.04
C ARG A 75 -30.58 -34.49 20.61
#